data_AF-A0A2W6BWY7-F1
#
_entry.id   AF-A0A2W6BWY7-F1
#
_cell.length_a   1.000
_cell.length_b   1.000
_cell.length_c   1.000
_cell.angle_alpha   90.00
_cell.angle_beta   90.00
_cell.angle_gamma   90.00
#
_symmetry.space_group_name_H-M   'P 1'
#
loop_
_entity.id
_entity.type
_entity.pdbx_description
1 polymer ?
#
loop_
_entity_poly.entity_id
_entity_poly.type
_entity_poly.pdbx_seq_one_letter_code
_entity_poly.pdbx_strand_id
1 'polypeptide(L)'
;MLWALDDQSDALTLRYPYFEHAEPVVTDESGTYVQTDVVFTHRVSHCWNHGLGEIITALLDAGMRLIALVEHRSVPWEALPGHMVADDAGEWRLNTAPERLAASYTMQAIKG
;
A
#
# COMPACT_ATOMS: atom_id res chain seq x y z
N MET A 1 1.91 -0.28 -5.47
CA MET A 1 1.92 -1.71 -5.86
C MET A 1 1.82 -2.63 -4.66
N LEU A 2 2.46 -2.31 -3.53
CA LEU A 2 2.47 -3.16 -2.32
C LEU A 2 1.10 -3.69 -1.90
N TRP A 3 0.05 -2.86 -1.96
CA TRP A 3 -1.33 -3.23 -1.56
C TRP A 3 -2.00 -4.33 -2.41
N ALA A 4 -1.36 -4.79 -3.49
CA ALA A 4 -1.84 -5.91 -4.30
C ALA A 4 -1.19 -7.26 -3.91
N LEU A 5 -0.10 -7.22 -3.13
CA LEU A 5 0.65 -8.41 -2.74
C LEU A 5 -0.03 -9.16 -1.58
N ASP A 6 0.14 -10.47 -1.57
CA ASP A 6 -0.30 -11.33 -0.48
C ASP A 6 0.67 -11.24 0.70
N ASP A 7 0.17 -10.75 1.83
CA ASP A 7 0.88 -10.60 3.09
C ASP A 7 0.72 -11.83 4.01
N GLN A 8 -0.07 -12.82 3.59
CA GLN A 8 -0.40 -14.03 4.37
C GLN A 8 0.27 -15.30 3.81
N SER A 9 1.06 -15.16 2.75
CA SER A 9 1.70 -16.26 2.01
C SER A 9 3.22 -16.13 2.07
N ASP A 10 3.90 -17.28 2.19
CA ASP A 10 5.37 -17.36 2.08
C ASP A 10 5.90 -17.09 0.65
N ALA A 11 5.00 -17.05 -0.33
CA ALA A 11 5.32 -16.70 -1.71
C ALA A 11 4.85 -15.28 -2.02
N LEU A 12 5.72 -14.47 -2.64
CA LEU A 12 5.38 -13.15 -3.16
C LEU A 12 4.47 -13.25 -4.39
N THR A 13 3.16 -13.33 -4.14
CA THR A 13 2.12 -13.39 -5.18
C THR A 13 1.19 -12.20 -5.10
N LEU A 14 0.56 -11.85 -6.22
CA LEU A 14 -0.55 -10.90 -6.22
C LEU A 14 -1.80 -11.65 -5.77
N ARG A 15 -2.45 -11.15 -4.71
CA ARG A 15 -3.72 -11.68 -4.21
C ARG A 15 -4.84 -10.67 -4.32
N TYR A 16 -4.55 -9.40 -4.06
CA TYR A 16 -5.56 -8.35 -4.08
C TYR A 16 -5.56 -7.61 -5.43
N PRO A 17 -6.72 -7.09 -5.88
CA PRO A 17 -6.80 -6.30 -7.09
C PRO A 17 -5.89 -5.07 -7.00
N TYR A 18 -5.10 -4.81 -8.05
CA TYR A 18 -4.33 -3.57 -8.13
C TYR A 18 -5.20 -2.39 -8.58
N PHE A 19 -6.10 -2.64 -9.53
CA PHE A 19 -7.06 -1.69 -10.07
C PHE A 19 -8.37 -1.74 -9.28
N GLU A 20 -9.19 -0.70 -9.44
CA GLU A 20 -10.51 -0.62 -8.82
C GLU A 20 -11.46 -1.70 -9.36
N HIS A 21 -12.20 -2.32 -8.44
CA HIS A 21 -13.28 -3.26 -8.72
C HIS A 21 -14.56 -2.78 -8.04
N ALA A 22 -15.72 -3.17 -8.57
CA ALA A 22 -17.00 -2.81 -7.98
C ALA A 22 -17.14 -3.39 -6.56
N GLU A 23 -16.74 -4.64 -6.37
CA GLU A 23 -16.73 -5.31 -5.08
C GLU A 23 -15.49 -4.91 -4.24
N PRO A 24 -15.66 -4.66 -2.93
CA PRO A 24 -14.54 -4.35 -2.04
C PRO A 24 -13.69 -5.58 -1.74
N VAL A 25 -12.41 -5.33 -1.44
CA VAL A 25 -11.61 -6.24 -0.62
C VAL A 25 -12.15 -6.16 0.80
N VAL A 26 -12.61 -7.30 1.34
CA VAL A 26 -13.14 -7.39 2.69
C VAL A 26 -12.13 -8.08 3.59
N THR A 27 -11.70 -7.40 4.65
CA THR A 27 -10.84 -7.97 5.69
C THR A 27 -11.56 -7.96 7.03
N ASP A 28 -11.31 -8.98 7.87
CA ASP A 28 -11.82 -9.08 9.24
C ASP A 28 -10.62 -9.16 10.19
N GLU A 29 -10.19 -8.01 10.67
CA GLU A 29 -8.98 -7.87 11.48
C GLU A 29 -9.31 -7.23 12.84
N SER A 30 -8.76 -7.82 13.91
CA SER A 30 -9.01 -7.38 15.28
C SER A 30 -8.02 -6.33 15.80
N GLY A 31 -7.05 -5.91 14.97
CA GLY A 31 -5.97 -5.01 15.36
C GLY A 31 -5.40 -4.23 14.17
N THR A 32 -4.28 -3.55 14.39
CA THR A 32 -3.58 -2.74 13.39
C THR A 32 -2.09 -3.08 13.39
N TYR A 33 -1.30 -2.48 12.49
CA TYR A 33 0.16 -2.65 12.40
C TYR A 33 0.92 -2.14 13.64
N VAL A 34 0.25 -1.38 14.52
CA VAL A 34 0.79 -0.96 15.82
C VAL A 34 0.46 -2.00 16.88
N GLN A 35 1.48 -2.46 17.62
CA GLN A 35 1.26 -3.32 18.78
C GLN A 35 0.57 -2.53 19.90
N THR A 36 -0.63 -2.96 20.27
CA THR A 36 -1.47 -2.34 21.30
C THR A 36 -2.35 -3.40 21.95
N ASP A 37 -2.72 -3.19 23.21
CA ASP A 37 -3.64 -4.07 23.96
C ASP A 37 -5.12 -3.83 23.59
N VAL A 38 -5.39 -2.87 22.69
CA VAL A 38 -6.75 -2.52 22.25
C VAL A 38 -7.20 -3.45 21.13
N VAL A 39 -8.33 -4.13 21.34
CA VAL A 39 -8.99 -4.97 20.33
C VAL A 39 -10.14 -4.19 19.70
N PHE A 40 -10.18 -4.15 18.36
CA PHE A 40 -11.25 -3.45 17.64
C PHE A 40 -12.60 -4.16 17.79
N THR A 41 -13.64 -3.37 18.06
CA THR A 41 -15.04 -3.82 18.15
C THR A 41 -15.71 -3.95 16.79
N HIS A 42 -15.30 -3.12 15.81
CA HIS A 42 -15.71 -3.20 14.41
C HIS A 42 -14.51 -3.67 13.59
N ARG A 43 -14.51 -4.95 13.22
CA ARG A 43 -13.35 -5.63 12.64
C ARG A 43 -13.38 -5.72 11.12
N VAL A 44 -14.58 -5.63 10.56
CA VAL A 44 -14.79 -5.75 9.11
C VAL A 44 -14.46 -4.42 8.44
N SER A 45 -13.47 -4.44 7.57
CA SER A 45 -13.10 -3.33 6.71
C SER A 45 -13.45 -3.66 5.26
N HIS A 46 -13.96 -2.66 4.55
CA HIS A 46 -14.19 -2.71 3.11
C HIS A 46 -13.26 -1.71 2.45
N CYS A 47 -12.35 -2.20 1.62
CA CYS A 47 -11.35 -1.40 0.94
C CYS A 47 -11.49 -1.54 -0.57
N TRP A 48 -11.33 -0.42 -1.28
CA TRP A 48 -11.23 -0.38 -2.73
C TRP A 48 -9.82 0.06 -3.06
N ASN A 49 -9.08 -0.80 -3.74
CA ASN A 49 -7.78 -0.43 -4.25
C ASN A 49 -7.97 0.47 -5.48
N HIS A 50 -7.11 1.46 -5.60
CA HIS A 50 -6.99 2.26 -6.82
C HIS A 50 -5.56 2.15 -7.32
N GLY A 51 -5.41 1.78 -8.58
CA GLY A 51 -4.12 1.76 -9.25
C GLY A 51 -3.55 3.18 -9.30
N LEU A 52 -2.22 3.29 -9.31
CA LEU A 52 -1.55 4.59 -9.37
C LEU A 52 -2.02 5.44 -10.56
N GLY A 53 -2.27 4.79 -11.71
CA GLY A 53 -2.80 5.46 -12.89
C GLY A 53 -4.22 6.01 -12.71
N GLU A 54 -5.08 5.30 -11.99
CA GLU A 54 -6.45 5.75 -11.69
C GLU A 54 -6.42 6.98 -10.78
N ILE A 55 -5.56 6.95 -9.76
CA ILE A 55 -5.35 8.07 -8.84
C ILE A 55 -4.83 9.31 -9.59
N ILE A 56 -3.82 9.15 -10.45
CA ILE A 56 -3.28 10.25 -11.26
C ILE A 56 -4.36 10.81 -12.20
N THR A 57 -5.10 9.93 -12.87
CA THR A 57 -6.14 10.35 -13.82
C THR A 57 -7.26 11.11 -13.11
N ALA A 58 -7.70 10.63 -11.93
CA ALA A 58 -8.72 11.31 -11.13
C ALA A 58 -8.31 12.74 -10.73
N LEU A 59 -7.03 12.96 -10.39
CA LEU A 59 -6.52 14.31 -10.11
C LEU A 59 -6.54 15.21 -11.34
N LEU A 60 -6.16 14.68 -12.50
CA LEU A 60 -6.17 15.40 -13.76
C LEU A 60 -7.60 15.78 -14.17
N ASP A 61 -8.54 14.84 -14.05
CA ASP A 61 -9.97 15.06 -14.36
C ASP A 61 -10.62 16.06 -13.40
N ALA A 62 -10.15 16.11 -12.15
CA ALA A 62 -10.55 17.14 -11.18
C ALA A 62 -9.95 18.54 -11.48
N GLY A 63 -9.21 18.69 -12.58
CA GLY A 63 -8.56 19.93 -12.99
C GLY A 63 -7.35 20.30 -12.14
N MET A 64 -6.78 19.35 -11.38
CA MET A 64 -5.58 19.59 -10.59
C MET A 64 -4.34 19.40 -11.46
N ARG A 65 -3.31 20.19 -11.19
CA ARG A 65 -2.00 20.04 -11.84
C ARG A 65 -1.07 19.24 -10.95
N LEU A 66 -0.62 18.09 -11.43
CA LEU A 66 0.42 17.30 -10.79
C LEU A 66 1.74 18.06 -10.82
N ILE A 67 2.42 18.16 -9.68
CA ILE A 67 3.72 18.84 -9.55
C ILE A 67 4.84 17.92 -9.10
N ALA A 68 4.52 16.81 -8.45
CA ALA A 68 5.49 15.77 -8.09
C ALA A 68 4.82 14.40 -7.99
N LEU A 69 5.55 13.38 -8.43
CA LEU A 69 5.26 11.97 -8.20
C LEU A 69 6.60 11.24 -8.02
N VAL A 70 6.76 10.57 -6.89
CA VAL A 70 7.96 9.77 -6.57
C VAL A 70 7.51 8.43 -6.01
N GLU A 71 7.98 7.34 -6.61
CA GLU A 71 7.80 6.00 -6.07
C GLU A 71 8.99 5.61 -5.19
N HIS A 72 8.70 4.94 -4.09
CA HIS A 72 9.66 4.54 -3.08
C HIS A 72 9.71 3.02 -2.95
N ARG A 73 10.86 2.53 -2.50
CA ARG A 73 11.15 1.09 -2.34
C ARG A 73 10.95 0.60 -0.91
N SER A 74 10.42 1.45 -0.02
CA SER A 74 10.23 1.13 1.39
C SER A 74 8.92 1.65 1.99
N VAL A 75 8.60 1.13 3.17
CA VAL A 75 7.50 1.53 4.06
C VAL A 75 7.95 1.45 5.53
N PRO A 76 7.31 2.17 6.46
CA PRO A 76 7.75 2.24 7.87
C PRO A 76 7.36 1.03 8.74
N TRP A 77 6.90 -0.08 8.16
CA TRP A 77 6.57 -1.31 8.87
C TRP A 77 6.87 -2.55 8.02
N GLU A 78 6.97 -3.72 8.63
CA GLU A 78 7.13 -4.99 7.91
C GLU A 78 5.81 -5.38 7.23
N ALA A 79 5.63 -4.95 5.98
CA ALA A 79 4.39 -5.19 5.24
C ALA A 79 4.27 -6.61 4.66
N LEU A 80 5.40 -7.30 4.47
CA LEU A 80 5.47 -8.67 3.93
C LEU A 80 6.37 -9.48 4.87
N PRO A 81 5.79 -10.12 5.90
CA PRO A 81 6.55 -10.84 6.92
C PRO A 81 7.53 -11.84 6.32
N GLY A 82 8.80 -11.79 6.74
CA GLY A 82 9.85 -12.70 6.25
C GLY A 82 10.42 -12.36 4.86
N HIS A 83 9.84 -11.40 4.15
CA HIS A 83 10.32 -10.94 2.84
C HIS A 83 10.97 -9.56 2.86
N MET A 84 10.97 -8.89 4.01
CA MET A 84 11.48 -7.54 4.13
C MET A 84 12.61 -7.44 5.16
N VAL A 85 13.40 -6.37 5.05
CA VAL A 85 14.45 -6.02 5.99
C VAL A 85 14.38 -4.53 6.30
N ALA A 86 14.48 -4.17 7.58
CA ALA A 86 14.57 -2.80 8.05
C ALA A 86 15.98 -2.24 7.85
N ASP A 87 16.09 -0.96 7.53
CA ASP A 87 17.34 -0.21 7.58
C ASP A 87 17.52 0.53 8.92
N ASP A 88 18.62 1.29 9.04
CA ASP A 88 18.96 2.08 10.24
C ASP A 88 17.94 3.18 10.55
N ALA A 89 17.09 3.57 9.58
CA ALA A 89 16.02 4.54 9.75
C ALA A 89 14.67 3.90 10.11
N GLY A 90 14.61 2.56 10.20
CA GLY A 90 13.38 1.81 10.46
C GLY A 90 12.51 1.59 9.22
N GLU A 91 13.03 1.84 8.03
CA GLU A 91 12.31 1.66 6.76
C GLU A 91 12.52 0.24 6.22
N TRP A 92 11.42 -0.42 5.91
CA TRP A 92 11.39 -1.80 5.43
C TRP A 92 11.35 -1.85 3.91
N ARG A 93 12.24 -2.63 3.31
CA ARG A 93 12.30 -2.91 1.86
C ARG A 93 12.40 -4.41 1.63
N LEU A 94 12.14 -4.91 0.40
CA LEU A 94 12.36 -6.33 0.10
C LEU A 94 13.80 -6.73 0.42
N ASN A 95 13.98 -7.87 1.09
CA ASN A 95 15.30 -8.41 1.42
C ASN A 95 16.04 -8.94 0.20
N THR A 96 15.31 -9.25 -0.88
CA THR A 96 15.83 -9.76 -2.14
C THR A 96 15.30 -8.91 -3.29
N ALA A 97 16.19 -8.40 -4.15
CA ALA A 97 15.85 -7.56 -5.31
C ALA A 97 14.91 -6.38 -4.98
N PRO A 98 15.30 -5.47 -4.06
CA PRO A 98 14.46 -4.35 -3.59
C PRO A 98 13.98 -3.39 -4.67
N GLU A 99 14.65 -3.35 -5.83
CA GLU A 99 14.24 -2.57 -6.99
C GLU A 99 12.97 -3.06 -7.68
N ARG A 100 12.47 -4.27 -7.35
CA ARG A 100 11.29 -4.86 -8.00
C ARG A 100 9.95 -4.40 -7.43
N LEU A 101 9.95 -3.66 -6.32
CA LEU A 101 8.72 -3.25 -5.64
C LEU A 101 8.63 -1.74 -5.46
N ALA A 102 7.62 -1.13 -6.08
CA ALA A 102 7.12 0.19 -5.73
C ALA A 102 6.24 0.07 -4.45
N ALA A 103 6.91 0.16 -3.30
CA ALA A 103 6.33 -0.11 -1.99
C ALA A 103 5.37 0.99 -1.55
N SER A 104 5.78 2.25 -1.73
CA SER A 104 4.97 3.43 -1.45
C SER A 104 5.22 4.52 -2.48
N TYR A 105 4.48 5.62 -2.43
CA TYR A 105 4.70 6.77 -3.30
C TYR A 105 4.34 8.07 -2.59
N THR A 106 4.96 9.16 -3.02
CA THR A 106 4.60 10.53 -2.64
C THR A 106 4.09 11.25 -3.88
N MET A 107 2.99 11.97 -3.72
CA MET A 107 2.36 12.70 -4.81
C MET A 107 1.91 14.07 -4.32
N GLN A 108 2.08 15.08 -5.18
CA GLN A 108 1.68 16.45 -4.91
C GLN A 108 0.94 17.01 -6.12
N ALA A 109 -0.21 17.62 -5.86
CA ALA A 109 -1.02 18.29 -6.88
C ALA A 109 -1.57 19.61 -6.32
N ILE A 110 -1.78 20.57 -7.20
CA ILE A 110 -2.34 21.88 -6.85
C ILE A 110 -3.62 22.15 -7.65
N LYS A 111 -4.58 22.82 -7.01
CA LYS A 111 -5.78 23.34 -7.66
C LYS A 111 -5.61 24.83 -7.88
N GLY A 112 -5.86 25.29 -9.11
CA GLY A 112 -5.84 26.71 -9.47
C GLY A 112 -6.98 27.50 -8.87
#